data_AF-A0A2H6AVA2-F1
#
_entry.id   AF-A0A2H6AVA2-F1
#
_cell.length_a   1.000
_cell.length_b   1.000
_cell.length_c   1.000
_cell.angle_alpha   90.00
_cell.angle_beta   90.00
_cell.angle_gamma   90.00
#
_symmetry.space_group_name_H-M   'P 1'
#
loop_
_entity.id
_entity.type
_entity.pdbx_description
1 polymer ?
#
loop_
_entity_poly.entity_id
_entity_poly.type
_entity_poly.pdbx_seq_one_letter_code
_entity_poly.pdbx_strand_id
1 'polypeptide(L)'
;MTIDEIQRAVVEHFGLKMSDMASPRRARAVARPRQIAMYLCKQLTTRSLPEIGRKFGGRDHTTVMHAIRTIERLREEDPQLRDDLEALLRRLQG
;
A
#
# COMPACT_ATOMS: atom_id res chain seq x y z
N MET A 1 6.36 -13.37 2.57
CA MET A 1 5.85 -12.09 2.07
C MET A 1 6.86 -10.98 2.27
N THR A 2 7.32 -10.36 1.19
CA THR A 2 8.27 -9.23 1.19
C THR A 2 7.56 -7.94 0.78
N ILE A 3 8.15 -6.78 1.11
CA ILE A 3 7.62 -5.47 0.67
C ILE A 3 7.57 -5.38 -0.85
N ASP A 4 8.60 -5.92 -1.53
CA ASP A 4 8.71 -5.85 -2.99
C ASP A 4 7.64 -6.71 -3.69
N GLU A 5 7.28 -7.87 -3.11
CA GLU A 5 6.14 -8.70 -3.57
C GLU A 5 4.80 -7.97 -3.42
N ILE A 6 4.57 -7.32 -2.28
CA ILE A 6 3.34 -6.54 -2.02
C ILE A 6 3.24 -5.36 -3.00
N GLN A 7 4.34 -4.61 -3.19
CA GLN A 7 4.37 -3.52 -4.15
C GLN A 7 4.03 -4.00 -5.57
N ARG A 8 4.59 -5.15 -5.98
CA ARG A 8 4.32 -5.75 -7.29
C ARG A 8 2.85 -6.11 -7.47
N ALA A 9 2.25 -6.79 -6.49
CA ALA A 9 0.84 -7.15 -6.56
C ALA A 9 -0.08 -5.93 -6.66
N VAL A 10 0.22 -4.87 -5.91
CA VAL A 10 -0.54 -3.62 -5.94
C VAL A 10 -0.40 -2.90 -7.27
N VAL A 11 0.81 -2.77 -7.83
CA VAL A 11 0.97 -2.07 -9.11
C VAL A 11 0.27 -2.81 -10.24
N GLU A 12 0.28 -4.14 -10.24
CA GLU A 12 -0.43 -4.93 -11.25
C GLU A 12 -1.94 -4.80 -11.11
N HIS A 13 -2.48 -4.83 -9.88
CA HIS A 13 -3.92 -4.65 -9.62
C HIS A 13 -4.45 -3.30 -10.12
N PHE A 14 -3.67 -2.23 -9.93
CA PHE A 14 -4.09 -0.87 -10.30
C PHE A 14 -3.52 -0.37 -11.65
N GLY A 15 -2.81 -1.21 -12.42
CA GLY A 15 -2.21 -0.82 -13.69
C GLY A 15 -1.14 0.29 -13.58
N LEU A 16 -0.38 0.30 -12.48
CA LEU A 16 0.69 1.26 -12.21
C LEU A 16 2.08 0.70 -12.55
N LYS A 17 3.11 1.55 -12.47
CA LYS A 17 4.51 1.13 -12.58
C LYS A 17 5.13 1.00 -11.18
N MET A 18 6.12 0.13 -11.02
CA MET A 18 6.88 0.02 -9.75
C MET A 18 7.47 1.37 -9.29
N SER A 19 7.92 2.21 -10.23
CA SER A 19 8.42 3.56 -9.94
C SER A 19 7.38 4.46 -9.25
N ASP A 20 6.08 4.19 -9.44
CA ASP A 20 5.01 4.95 -8.81
C ASP A 20 4.95 4.74 -7.29
N MET A 21 5.45 3.61 -6.78
CA MET A 21 5.52 3.34 -5.34
C MET A 21 6.53 4.26 -4.64
N ALA A 22 7.60 4.67 -5.34
CA ALA A 22 8.57 5.64 -4.85
C ALA A 22 8.22 7.10 -5.22
N SER A 23 7.50 7.31 -6.32
CA SER A 23 7.20 8.65 -6.88
C SER A 23 6.62 9.65 -5.87
N PRO A 24 7.02 10.94 -5.90
CA PRO A 24 6.42 11.98 -5.05
C PRO A 24 4.99 12.37 -5.47
N ARG A 25 4.51 11.88 -6.62
CA ARG A 25 3.19 12.23 -7.18
C ARG A 25 2.06 11.89 -6.19
N ARG A 26 1.19 12.88 -5.94
CA ARG A 26 0.07 12.84 -4.99
C ARG A 26 -1.31 12.64 -5.62
N ALA A 27 -1.39 12.51 -6.94
CA ALA A 27 -2.65 12.23 -7.63
C ALA A 27 -3.31 10.98 -7.03
N ARG A 28 -4.63 11.02 -6.80
CA ARG A 28 -5.37 9.95 -6.09
C ARG A 28 -5.14 8.56 -6.70
N ALA A 29 -5.12 8.48 -8.04
CA ALA A 29 -4.86 7.25 -8.80
C ALA A 29 -3.51 6.59 -8.50
N VAL A 30 -2.56 7.33 -7.92
CA VAL A 30 -1.25 6.80 -7.51
C VAL A 30 -1.12 6.75 -6.00
N ALA A 31 -1.58 7.79 -5.30
CA ALA A 31 -1.47 7.90 -3.86
C ALA A 31 -2.29 6.83 -3.13
N ARG A 32 -3.50 6.50 -3.61
CA ARG A 32 -4.34 5.47 -2.97
C ARG A 32 -3.73 4.06 -3.09
N PRO A 33 -3.33 3.58 -4.27
CA PRO A 33 -2.60 2.30 -4.37
C PRO A 33 -1.34 2.27 -3.51
N ARG A 34 -0.56 3.36 -3.46
CA ARG A 34 0.63 3.41 -2.60
C ARG A 34 0.29 3.28 -1.12
N GLN A 35 -0.78 3.92 -0.66
CA GLN A 35 -1.23 3.80 0.73
C GLN A 35 -1.75 2.39 1.04
N ILE A 36 -2.46 1.77 0.09
CA ILE A 36 -2.87 0.36 0.17
C ILE A 36 -1.65 -0.55 0.32
N ALA A 37 -0.61 -0.36 -0.50
CA ALA A 37 0.62 -1.14 -0.39
C ALA A 37 1.29 -0.99 0.98
N MET A 38 1.36 0.24 1.53
CA MET A 38 1.90 0.48 2.88
C MET A 38 1.07 -0.21 3.98
N TYR A 39 -0.26 -0.13 3.87
CA TYR A 39 -1.18 -0.81 4.79
C TYR A 39 -0.95 -2.33 4.74
N LEU A 40 -0.93 -2.92 3.55
CA LEU A 40 -0.69 -4.37 3.38
C LEU A 40 0.69 -4.78 3.90
N CYS A 41 1.73 -3.97 3.72
CA CYS A 41 3.04 -4.24 4.32
C CYS A 41 2.97 -4.33 5.84
N LYS A 42 2.16 -3.47 6.49
CA LYS A 42 1.99 -3.51 7.94
C LYS A 42 1.20 -4.73 8.41
N GLN A 43 0.26 -5.23 7.60
CA GLN A 43 -0.56 -6.40 7.93
C GLN A 43 0.17 -7.73 7.67
N LEU A 44 0.92 -7.81 6.57
CA LEU A 44 1.44 -9.07 6.04
C LEU A 44 2.95 -9.29 6.29
N THR A 45 3.62 -8.35 6.94
CA THR A 45 5.06 -8.45 7.24
C THR A 45 5.38 -7.99 8.66
N THR A 46 6.55 -8.38 9.17
CA THR A 46 7.08 -7.94 10.48
C THR A 46 7.92 -6.66 10.39
N ARG A 47 7.90 -5.97 9.23
CA ARG A 47 8.73 -4.78 9.00
C ARG A 47 8.26 -3.57 9.80
N SER A 48 9.21 -2.78 10.25
CA SER A 48 8.92 -1.54 11.00
C SER A 48 8.39 -0.42 10.09
N LEU A 49 7.68 0.56 10.65
CA LEU A 49 7.18 1.71 9.87
C LEU A 49 8.31 2.48 9.16
N PRO A 50 9.48 2.73 9.78
CA PRO A 50 10.62 3.33 9.07
C PRO A 50 11.13 2.46 7.91
N GLU A 51 11.22 1.14 8.08
CA GLU A 51 11.63 0.22 7.00
C GLU A 51 10.69 0.25 5.82
N ILE A 52 9.38 0.23 6.09
CA ILE A 52 8.34 0.38 5.06
C ILE A 52 8.56 1.73 4.36
N GLY A 53 8.64 2.83 5.09
CA GLY A 53 8.84 4.17 4.55
C GLY A 53 10.05 4.29 3.61
N ARG A 54 11.19 3.68 3.98
CA ARG A 54 12.39 3.60 3.13
C ARG A 54 12.12 2.95 1.77
N LYS A 55 11.36 1.85 1.73
CA LYS A 55 10.99 1.14 0.51
C LYS A 55 9.97 1.87 -0.36
N PHE A 56 9.26 2.85 0.18
CA PHE A 56 8.39 3.74 -0.56
C PHE A 56 9.07 5.10 -0.77
N GLY A 57 10.26 5.13 -1.38
CA GLY A 57 10.94 6.37 -1.75
C GLY A 57 11.43 7.22 -0.58
N GLY A 58 11.88 6.60 0.52
CA GLY A 58 12.45 7.32 1.66
C GLY A 58 11.43 8.14 2.46
N ARG A 59 10.16 7.72 2.46
CA ARG A 59 9.09 8.43 3.20
C ARG A 59 9.27 8.27 4.70
N ASP A 60 8.94 9.33 5.43
CA ASP A 60 8.95 9.30 6.89
C ASP A 60 7.94 8.29 7.45
N HIS A 61 8.27 7.68 8.59
CA HIS A 61 7.42 6.67 9.24
C HIS A 61 6.02 7.21 9.60
N THR A 62 5.87 8.51 9.88
CA THR A 62 4.56 9.14 10.09
C THR A 62 3.71 9.17 8.82
N THR A 63 4.32 9.18 7.63
CA THR A 63 3.61 9.05 6.35
C THR A 63 3.02 7.66 6.21
N VAL A 64 3.76 6.63 6.61
CA VAL A 64 3.26 5.23 6.63
C VAL A 64 2.12 5.10 7.64
N MET A 65 2.27 5.69 8.82
CA MET A 65 1.21 5.71 9.84
C MET A 65 -0.06 6.41 9.34
N HIS A 66 0.09 7.53 8.64
CA HIS A 66 -1.05 8.23 8.02
C HIS A 66 -1.70 7.39 6.92
N ALA A 67 -0.91 6.70 6.09
CA ALA A 67 -1.43 5.78 5.08
C ALA A 67 -2.28 4.67 5.70
N ILE A 68 -1.79 4.01 6.77
CA ILE A 68 -2.50 2.95 7.49
C ILE A 68 -3.85 3.44 7.99
N ARG A 69 -3.88 4.52 8.78
CA ARG A 69 -5.13 5.10 9.30
C ARG A 69 -6.11 5.49 8.20
N THR A 70 -5.59 5.99 7.08
CA THR A 70 -6.42 6.39 5.95
C THR A 70 -7.10 5.20 5.29
N ILE A 71 -6.37 4.09 5.12
CA ILE A 71 -6.92 2.86 4.54
C ILE A 71 -7.88 2.17 5.50
N GLU A 72 -7.58 2.15 6.79
CA GLU A 72 -8.50 1.61 7.82
C GLU A 72 -9.85 2.30 7.77
N ARG A 73 -9.87 3.64 7.79
CA ARG A 73 -11.09 4.42 7.68
C ARG A 73 -11.81 4.19 6.34
N LEU A 74 -11.08 4.22 5.23
CA LEU A 74 -11.71 4.06 3.91
C LEU A 74 -12.26 2.65 3.68
N ARG A 75 -11.68 1.61 4.28
CA ARG A 75 -12.20 0.25 4.17
C ARG A 75 -13.63 0.12 4.72
N GLU A 76 -13.99 0.96 5.70
CA GLU A 76 -15.33 1.01 6.28
C GLU A 76 -16.31 1.82 5.43
N GLU A 77 -15.83 2.84 4.73
CA GLU A 77 -16.66 3.82 4.00
C GLU A 77 -16.80 3.54 2.50
N ASP A 78 -15.81 2.87 1.89
CA ASP A 78 -15.67 2.70 0.44
C ASP A 78 -15.70 1.20 0.08
N PRO A 79 -16.85 0.68 -0.40
CA PRO A 79 -16.99 -0.72 -0.81
C PRO A 79 -16.00 -1.14 -1.88
N GLN A 80 -15.68 -0.27 -2.84
CA GLN A 80 -14.74 -0.59 -3.92
C GLN A 80 -13.33 -0.79 -3.37
N LEU A 81 -12.90 0.09 -2.45
CA LEU A 81 -11.60 -0.05 -1.80
C LEU A 81 -11.53 -1.31 -0.93
N ARG A 82 -12.63 -1.67 -0.25
CA ARG A 82 -12.71 -2.92 0.50
C ARG A 82 -12.54 -4.13 -0.42
N ASP A 83 -13.24 -4.15 -1.55
CA ASP A 83 -13.16 -5.25 -2.51
C ASP A 83 -11.75 -5.37 -3.12
N ASP A 84 -11.10 -4.24 -3.42
CA ASP A 84 -9.71 -4.20 -3.85
C ASP A 84 -8.75 -4.79 -2.80
N LEU A 85 -8.93 -4.43 -1.52
CA LEU A 85 -8.13 -4.98 -0.42
C LEU A 85 -8.32 -6.49 -0.27
N GLU A 86 -9.55 -6.99 -0.36
CA GLU A 86 -9.83 -8.43 -0.27
C GLU A 86 -9.23 -9.21 -1.44
N ALA A 87 -9.31 -8.66 -2.66
CA ALA A 87 -8.68 -9.26 -3.83
C ALA A 87 -7.16 -9.35 -3.67
N LEU A 88 -6.52 -8.28 -3.21
CA LEU A 88 -5.08 -8.24 -2.95
C LEU A 88 -4.66 -9.18 -1.82
N LEU A 89 -5.43 -9.25 -0.73
CA LEU A 89 -5.17 -10.17 0.39
C LEU A 89 -5.23 -11.63 -0.06
N ARG A 90 -6.29 -12.01 -0.80
CA ARG A 90 -6.42 -13.37 -1.37
C ARG A 90 -5.23 -13.71 -2.27
N ARG A 91 -4.81 -12.76 -3.11
CA ARG A 91 -3.66 -12.95 -4.01
C ARG A 91 -2.33 -13.11 -3.29
N LEU A 92 -2.15 -12.44 -2.15
CA LEU A 92 -0.91 -12.45 -1.38
C LEU A 92 -0.85 -13.60 -0.35
N GLN A 93 -1.99 -14.16 0.03
CA GLN A 93 -2.05 -15.26 1.01
C GLN A 93 -2.24 -16.64 0.36
N GLY A 94 -2.59 -16.70 -0.92
CA GLY A 94 -2.53 -17.90 -1.76
C GLY A 94 -1.13 -18.14 -2.29
#